data_AF-A0A8H9WEY8-F1
#
_entry.id   AF-A0A8H9WEY8-F1
#
_cell.length_a   1.000
_cell.length_b   1.000
_cell.length_c   1.000
_cell.angle_alpha   90.00
_cell.angle_beta   90.00
_cell.angle_gamma   90.00
#
_symmetry.space_group_name_H-M   'P 1'
#
loop_
_entity.id
_entity.type
_entity.pdbx_description
1 polymer ?
#
loop_
_entity_poly.entity_id
_entity_poly.type
_entity_poly.pdbx_seq_one_letter_code
_entity_poly.pdbx_strand_id
1 'polypeptide(L)' 'TFEVNADHALIKRLKDEADDERFADLSHLLFEQALLSEGGQLEDPATFVHRLNKLLQSLL' A
#
# COMPACT_ATOMS: atom_id res chain seq x y z
N THR A 1 -11.71 4.80 -10.88
CA THR A 1 -11.12 5.92 -10.11
C THR A 1 -10.55 5.35 -8.84
N PHE A 2 -9.36 5.77 -8.42
CA PHE A 2 -8.79 5.29 -7.14
C PHE A 2 -9.26 6.21 -6.01
N GLU A 3 -10.06 5.67 -5.10
CA GLU A 3 -10.64 6.39 -3.97
C GLU A 3 -9.99 5.95 -2.66
N VAL A 4 -9.86 6.87 -1.71
CA VAL A 4 -9.23 6.60 -0.41
C VAL A 4 -10.12 7.04 0.74
N ASN A 5 -10.10 6.27 1.82
CA ASN A 5 -10.73 6.65 3.08
C ASN A 5 -9.74 7.45 3.95
N ALA A 6 -9.92 8.76 4.02
CA ALA A 6 -9.05 9.67 4.79
C ALA A 6 -8.98 9.35 6.29
N ASP A 7 -9.99 8.66 6.85
CA ASP A 7 -10.01 8.29 8.26
C ASP A 7 -9.24 7.01 8.57
N HIS A 8 -8.89 6.23 7.55
CA HIS A 8 -8.20 4.96 7.70
C HIS A 8 -6.78 5.15 8.25
N ALA A 9 -6.37 4.31 9.20
CA ALA A 9 -5.08 4.41 9.87
C ALA A 9 -3.88 4.38 8.91
N LEU A 10 -3.94 3.58 7.84
CA LEU A 10 -2.89 3.53 6.82
C LEU A 10 -2.78 4.83 6.01
N ILE A 11 -3.90 5.52 5.74
CA ILE A 11 -3.89 6.80 5.02
C ILE A 11 -3.30 7.91 5.90
N LYS A 12 -3.63 7.90 7.20
CA LYS A 12 -3.01 8.82 8.17
C LYS A 12 -1.50 8.58 8.27
N ARG A 13 -1.07 7.31 8.35
CA ARG A 13 0.35 6.95 8.33
C ARG A 13 1.05 7.39 7.05
N LEU A 14 0.42 7.19 5.89
CA LEU A 14 0.96 7.61 4.59
C LEU A 14 1.14 9.14 4.54
N LYS A 15 0.20 9.91 5.08
CA LYS A 15 0.27 11.37 5.15
C LYS A 15 1.47 11.87 5.98
N ASP A 16 1.80 11.17 7.05
CA ASP A 16 2.87 11.55 7.98
C ASP A 16 4.23 10.91 7.62
N GLU A 17 4.30 10.11 6.54
CA GLU A 17 5.53 9.46 6.08
C GLU A 17 6.44 10.47 5.35
N ALA A 18 7.67 10.60 5.84
CA ALA A 18 8.66 11.55 5.31
C ALA A 18 9.70 10.88 4.40
N ASP A 19 9.78 9.55 4.43
CA ASP A 19 10.63 8.77 3.54
C ASP A 19 9.91 8.51 2.22
N ASP A 20 10.41 9.09 1.14
CA ASP A 20 9.81 8.99 -0.20
C ASP A 20 9.69 7.53 -0.70
N GLU A 21 10.66 6.66 -0.38
CA GLU A 21 10.60 5.26 -0.78
C GLU A 21 9.50 4.52 0.00
N ARG A 22 9.37 4.78 1.30
CA ARG A 22 8.30 4.17 2.11
C ARG A 22 6.92 4.72 1.73
N PHE A 23 6.84 6.00 1.39
CA PHE A 23 5.61 6.62 0.88
C PHE A 23 5.18 5.95 -0.43
N ALA A 24 6.11 5.76 -1.36
CA ALA A 24 5.84 5.08 -2.63
C ALA A 24 5.39 3.63 -2.41
N ASP A 25 6.10 2.87 -1.56
CA ASP A 25 5.74 1.48 -1.23
C ASP A 25 4.33 1.36 -0.65
N LEU A 26 3.99 2.21 0.32
CA LEU A 26 2.66 2.23 0.95
C LEU A 26 1.56 2.65 -0.04
N SER A 27 1.83 3.64 -0.89
CA SER A 27 0.89 4.09 -1.93
C SER A 27 0.60 2.98 -2.94
N HIS A 28 1.64 2.27 -3.39
CA HIS A 28 1.50 1.12 -4.28
C HIS A 28 0.70 -0.01 -3.61
N LEU A 29 1.01 -0.35 -2.36
CA LEU A 29 0.26 -1.38 -1.63
C LEU A 29 -1.23 -1.07 -1.56
N LEU A 30 -1.59 0.17 -1.23
CA LEU A 30 -3.00 0.60 -1.14
C LEU A 30 -3.71 0.50 -2.49
N PHE A 31 -3.04 0.89 -3.58
CA PHE A 31 -3.57 0.78 -4.93
C PHE A 31 -3.74 -0.69 -5.36
N GLU A 32 -2.72 -1.52 -5.15
CA GLU A 32 -2.73 -2.94 -5.49
C GLU A 32 -3.79 -3.70 -4.68
N GLN A 33 -3.99 -3.36 -3.41
CA GLN A 33 -5.08 -3.89 -2.61
C GLN A 33 -6.46 -3.49 -3.15
N ALA A 34 -6.65 -2.23 -3.57
CA ALA A 34 -7.90 -1.79 -4.16
C ALA A 34 -8.19 -2.54 -5.48
N LEU A 35 -7.17 -2.68 -6.34
CA LEU A 35 -7.28 -3.44 -7.58
C LEU A 35 -7.69 -4.90 -7.33
N LEU A 36 -7.04 -5.58 -6.38
CA LEU A 36 -7.41 -6.94 -5.97
C LEU A 36 -8.84 -7.01 -5.41
N SER A 37 -9.24 -6.01 -4.62
CA SER A 37 -10.58 -5.96 -4.01
C SER A 37 -11.70 -5.78 -5.03
N GLU A 38 -11.41 -5.11 -6.15
CA GLU A 38 -12.31 -4.99 -7.30
C GLU A 38 -12.30 -6.22 -8.23
N GLY A 39 -11.52 -7.26 -7.90
CA GLY A 39 -11.38 -8.48 -8.71
C GLY A 39 -10.37 -8.37 -9.85
N GLY A 40 -9.56 -7.31 -9.85
CA GLY A 40 -8.44 -7.14 -10.76
C GLY A 40 -7.28 -8.10 -10.47
N GLN A 41 -6.29 -8.11 -11.36
CA GLN A 41 -5.07 -8.89 -11.21
C GLN A 41 -3.87 -7.95 -11.13
N LEU A 42 -2.86 -8.36 -10.36
CA LEU A 42 -1.59 -7.66 -10.31
C LEU A 42 -0.72 -8.08 -11.48
N GLU A 43 -0.04 -7.11 -12.10
CA GLU A 43 0.97 -7.38 -13.13
C GLU A 43 2.18 -8.12 -12.54
N ASP A 44 2.57 -7.77 -11.31
CA ASP A 44 3.65 -8.43 -10.56
C ASP A 44 3.23 -8.75 -9.11
N PRO A 45 2.61 -9.92 -8.88
CA PRO A 45 2.23 -10.36 -7.53
C PRO A 45 3.42 -10.53 -6.58
N ALA A 46 4.62 -10.83 -7.09
CA ALA A 46 5.80 -11.06 -6.26
C ALA A 46 6.29 -9.75 -5.63
N THR A 47 6.30 -8.68 -6.41
CA THR A 47 6.66 -7.34 -5.91
C THR A 47 5.65 -6.85 -4.87
N PHE A 48 4.35 -7.07 -5.07
CA PHE A 48 3.32 -6.77 -4.06
C PHE A 48 3.58 -7.52 -2.75
N VAL A 49 3.81 -8.84 -2.80
CA VAL A 49 4.10 -9.66 -1.61
C VAL A 49 5.38 -9.18 -0.92
N HIS A 50 6.40 -8.78 -1.68
CA HIS A 50 7.62 -8.24 -1.11
C HIS A 50 7.38 -6.93 -0.35
N ARG A 51 6.63 -5.97 -0.94
CA ARG A 51 6.22 -4.74 -0.26
C ARG A 51 5.39 -5.02 0.99
N LEU A 52 4.44 -5.95 0.91
CA LEU A 52 3.60 -6.32 2.05
C LEU A 52 4.45 -6.89 3.19
N ASN A 53 5.38 -7.78 2.89
CA ASN A 53 6.29 -8.34 3.89
C ASN A 53 7.21 -7.28 4.51
N LYS A 54 7.73 -6.35 3.70
CA LYS A 54 8.51 -5.19 4.20
C LYS A 54 7.70 -4.33 5.16
N LEU A 55 6.43 -4.07 4.84
CA LEU A 55 5.51 -3.35 5.73
C LEU A 55 5.30 -4.12 7.05
N LEU A 56 4.95 -5.40 6.99
CA LEU A 56 4.73 -6.23 8.18
C LEU A 56 5.97 -6.30 9.09
N GLN A 57 7.16 -6.44 8.51
CA GLN A 57 8.42 -6.40 9.27
C GLN A 57 8.64 -5.07 9.98
N SER A 58 8.18 -3.96 9.40
CA SER A 58 8.28 -2.63 10.03
C SER A 58 7.25 -2.37 11.15
N LEU A 59 6.31 -3.30 11.36
CA LEU A 59 5.31 -3.26 12.43
C LEU A 59 5.67 -4.15 13.62
N LEU A 60 6.67 -5.02 13.45
CA LEU A 60 7.28 -5.81 14.53
C LEU A 60 8.29 -4.97 15.30
#